data_AF-A0A6L3VUM9-F1
#
_entry.id   AF-A0A6L3VUM9-F1
#
_cell.length_a   1.000
_cell.length_b   1.000
_cell.length_c   1.000
_cell.angle_alpha   90.00
_cell.angle_beta   90.00
_cell.angle_gamma   90.00
#
_symmetry.space_group_name_H-M   'P 1'
#
loop_
_entity.id
_entity.type
_entity.pdbx_description
1 polymer ?
#
loop_
_entity_poly.entity_id
_entity_poly.type
_entity_poly.pdbx_seq_one_letter_code
_entity_poly.pdbx_strand_id
1 'polypeptide(L)'
;MLDELDRAVIHALHIDGRAPFSRIADVCGVSTQTVARRYRRLRTEAGLRVVGVLDRDTGPGTHWTVRLTCTPAATRTLAHSLAARPDTSWVKLTSGGTEIFAIVHVPDSPGDKGDTDAPHAMLLHDVPRRAGITAVSAHCLLHTYLGGPTAWRGITRALSPEQQERLRPPATDPADPADPRPLTGADHALLDVLRHDGRAGYTDLAAATGWSQATAARRLAGLRARGTLFFDVEVDSALLGGTTQTLIWMSVAPGRLDDVATTIAGHDELAVVAATTGPTNLLAQALCDGPADLHRYLTRELGALDGIRTLETAPVLRTLKRAGAVRASPPARTAGRGA
;
A
#
# COMPACT_ATOMS: atom_id res chain seq x y z
N MET A 1 13.35 18.50 4.91
CA MET A 1 12.51 18.92 3.77
C MET A 1 13.07 18.22 2.54
N LEU A 2 12.22 17.60 1.72
CA LEU A 2 12.66 16.89 0.52
C LEU A 2 12.89 17.90 -0.61
N ASP A 3 14.07 17.85 -1.24
CA ASP A 3 14.33 18.66 -2.43
C ASP A 3 13.78 18.00 -3.70
N GLU A 4 13.89 18.69 -4.84
CA GLU A 4 13.38 18.22 -6.13
C GLU A 4 14.00 16.88 -6.54
N LEU A 5 15.31 16.71 -6.31
CA LEU A 5 16.00 15.46 -6.62
C LEU A 5 15.55 14.32 -5.70
N ASP A 6 15.30 14.58 -4.41
CA ASP A 6 14.71 13.60 -3.51
C ASP A 6 13.34 13.12 -4.05
N ARG A 7 12.48 14.06 -4.46
CA ARG A 7 11.16 13.76 -5.04
C ARG A 7 11.28 12.98 -6.35
N ALA A 8 12.24 13.33 -7.20
CA ALA A 8 12.51 12.62 -8.46
C ALA A 8 13.00 11.19 -8.22
N VAL A 9 13.88 10.96 -7.23
CA VAL A 9 14.34 9.62 -6.84
C VAL A 9 13.18 8.80 -6.28
N ILE A 10 12.33 9.39 -5.42
CA ILE A 10 11.13 8.74 -4.89
C ILE A 10 10.18 8.36 -6.02
N HIS A 11 9.92 9.27 -6.94
CA HIS A 11 9.05 9.04 -8.08
C HIS A 11 9.61 7.92 -8.98
N ALA A 12 10.91 7.94 -9.28
CA ALA A 12 11.55 6.88 -10.07
C ALA A 12 11.39 5.49 -9.43
N LEU A 13 11.50 5.41 -8.10
CA LEU A 13 11.31 4.16 -7.37
C LEU A 13 9.85 3.71 -7.31
N HIS A 14 8.88 4.63 -7.38
CA HIS A 14 7.47 4.23 -7.50
C HIS A 14 7.16 3.64 -8.89
N ILE A 15 7.89 4.06 -9.93
CA ILE A 15 7.75 3.50 -11.29
C ILE A 15 8.41 2.12 -11.37
N ASP A 16 9.64 1.98 -10.86
CA ASP A 16 10.33 0.71 -10.70
C ASP A 16 11.14 0.70 -9.41
N GLY A 17 10.59 0.05 -8.39
CA GLY A 17 11.22 -0.04 -7.06
C GLY A 17 12.60 -0.69 -7.08
N ARG A 18 12.93 -1.46 -8.13
CA ARG A 18 14.23 -2.09 -8.33
C ARG A 18 15.04 -1.50 -9.48
N ALA A 19 14.65 -0.34 -10.03
CA ALA A 19 15.44 0.35 -11.04
C ALA A 19 16.90 0.50 -10.59
N PRO A 20 17.88 0.16 -11.43
CA PRO A 20 19.29 0.41 -11.14
C PRO A 20 19.53 1.90 -10.89
N PHE A 21 20.37 2.24 -9.91
CA PHE A 21 20.65 3.66 -9.63
C PHE A 21 21.32 4.38 -10.80
N SER A 22 22.03 3.66 -11.67
CA SER A 22 22.54 4.22 -12.93
C SER A 22 21.41 4.71 -13.82
N ARG A 23 20.37 3.88 -14.02
CA ARG A 23 19.21 4.27 -14.83
C ARG A 23 18.48 5.47 -14.24
N ILE A 24 18.28 5.51 -12.93
CA ILE A 24 17.68 6.67 -12.25
C ILE A 24 18.56 7.91 -12.44
N ALA A 25 19.87 7.77 -12.33
CA ALA A 25 20.83 8.85 -12.50
C ALA A 25 20.80 9.42 -13.93
N ASP A 26 20.75 8.55 -14.94
CA ASP A 26 20.64 8.92 -16.36
C ASP A 26 19.34 9.66 -16.69
N VAL A 27 18.26 9.34 -15.98
CA VAL A 27 16.96 9.99 -16.16
C VAL A 27 16.91 11.34 -15.45
N CYS A 28 17.48 11.42 -14.24
CA CYS A 28 17.55 12.66 -13.45
C CYS A 28 18.70 13.59 -13.85
N GLY A 29 19.58 13.21 -14.77
CA GLY A 29 20.71 14.03 -15.21
C GLY A 29 21.80 14.23 -14.13
N VAL A 30 22.01 13.25 -13.26
CA VAL A 30 23.00 13.31 -12.16
C VAL A 30 23.91 12.08 -12.16
N SER A 31 24.91 12.03 -11.27
CA SER A 31 25.74 10.83 -11.12
C SER A 31 25.05 9.71 -10.34
N THR A 32 25.40 8.45 -10.63
CA THR A 32 24.95 7.26 -9.87
C THR A 32 25.28 7.38 -8.38
N GLN A 33 26.45 7.95 -8.03
CA GLN A 33 26.85 8.17 -6.64
C GLN A 33 25.92 9.17 -5.93
N THR A 34 25.47 10.20 -6.64
CA THR A 34 24.50 11.18 -6.12
C THR A 34 23.18 10.48 -5.78
N VAL A 35 22.62 9.69 -6.70
CA VAL A 35 21.37 8.92 -6.46
C VAL A 35 21.55 7.95 -5.29
N ALA A 36 22.65 7.19 -5.25
CA ALA A 36 22.92 6.25 -4.16
C ALA A 36 23.05 6.94 -2.79
N ARG A 37 23.65 8.13 -2.74
CA ARG A 37 23.73 8.95 -1.52
C ARG A 37 22.35 9.45 -1.09
N ARG A 38 21.54 9.96 -2.03
CA ARG A 38 20.18 10.45 -1.78
C ARG A 38 19.27 9.33 -1.27
N TYR A 39 19.28 8.17 -1.95
CA TYR A 39 18.52 6.99 -1.52
C TYR A 39 18.86 6.56 -0.09
N ARG A 40 20.15 6.46 0.25
CA ARG A 40 20.57 6.09 1.62
C ARG A 40 20.04 7.07 2.65
N ARG A 41 20.14 8.38 2.37
CA ARG A 41 19.61 9.42 3.25
C ARG A 41 18.09 9.32 3.40
N LEU A 42 17.36 9.11 2.31
CA LEU A 42 15.91 8.92 2.33
C LEU A 42 15.52 7.69 3.16
N ARG A 43 16.27 6.59 3.06
CA ARG A 43 16.05 5.39 3.88
C ARG A 43 16.27 5.65 5.37
N THR A 44 17.34 6.34 5.74
CA THR A 44 17.71 6.55 7.15
C THR A 44 16.94 7.67 7.82
N GLU A 45 16.72 8.79 7.12
CA GLU A 45 16.15 10.02 7.70
C GLU A 45 14.66 10.19 7.38
N ALA A 46 14.23 9.88 6.16
CA ALA A 46 12.83 9.98 5.74
C ALA A 46 12.05 8.66 5.93
N GLY A 47 12.73 7.58 6.30
CA GLY A 47 12.13 6.27 6.51
C GLY A 47 11.62 5.62 5.23
N LEU A 48 12.16 6.00 4.06
CA LEU A 48 11.80 5.40 2.78
C LEU A 48 12.16 3.93 2.76
N ARG A 49 11.22 3.08 2.33
CA ARG A 49 11.43 1.67 2.10
C ARG A 49 10.87 1.28 0.76
N VAL A 50 11.61 0.46 0.01
CA VAL A 50 11.01 -0.31 -1.08
C VAL A 50 10.61 -1.65 -0.49
N VAL A 51 9.40 -2.10 -0.75
CA VAL A 51 8.87 -3.37 -0.24
C VAL A 51 8.34 -4.20 -1.40
N GLY A 52 8.61 -5.50 -1.39
CA GLY A 52 7.99 -6.46 -2.28
C GLY A 52 6.58 -6.76 -1.80
N VAL A 53 5.61 -6.52 -2.66
CA VAL A 53 4.19 -6.74 -2.40
C VAL A 53 3.69 -7.81 -3.34
N LEU A 54 3.14 -8.87 -2.77
CA LEU A 54 2.40 -9.83 -3.58
C LEU A 54 1.18 -9.12 -4.13
N ASP A 55 1.00 -9.19 -5.43
CA ASP A 55 -0.28 -8.85 -6.02
C ASP A 55 -1.27 -9.94 -5.63
N ARG A 56 -2.00 -9.66 -4.57
CA ARG A 56 -3.01 -10.56 -4.04
C ARG A 56 -4.34 -10.39 -4.76
N ASP A 57 -4.49 -9.35 -5.60
CA ASP A 57 -5.69 -9.17 -6.44
C ASP A 57 -5.66 -10.12 -7.65
N THR A 58 -4.47 -10.63 -8.01
CA THR A 58 -4.28 -11.67 -9.06
C THR A 58 -4.05 -13.08 -8.51
N GLY A 59 -3.95 -13.24 -7.19
CA GLY A 59 -3.81 -14.55 -6.51
C GLY A 59 -5.14 -15.06 -5.94
N PRO A 60 -5.22 -16.37 -5.59
CA PRO A 60 -6.41 -16.90 -4.90
C PRO A 60 -6.54 -16.26 -3.51
N GLY A 61 -7.68 -15.63 -3.24
CA GLY A 61 -8.03 -15.02 -1.96
C GLY A 61 -9.00 -13.85 -2.10
N THR A 62 -9.75 -13.59 -1.03
CA THR A 62 -10.67 -12.46 -0.90
C THR A 62 -10.09 -11.40 0.04
N HIS A 63 -10.18 -10.13 -0.35
CA HIS A 63 -9.82 -9.00 0.52
C HIS A 63 -11.04 -8.43 1.23
N TRP A 64 -10.90 -8.12 2.51
CA TRP A 64 -11.92 -7.49 3.32
C TRP A 64 -11.39 -6.19 3.90
N THR A 65 -12.12 -5.11 3.69
CA THR A 65 -11.94 -3.89 4.47
C THR A 65 -12.65 -4.08 5.81
N VAL A 66 -11.95 -3.80 6.90
CA VAL A 66 -12.47 -3.94 8.27
C VAL A 66 -12.33 -2.60 8.97
N ARG A 67 -13.46 -2.12 9.51
CA ARG A 67 -13.53 -0.94 10.37
C ARG A 67 -13.97 -1.35 11.75
N LEU A 68 -13.15 -1.05 12.75
CA LEU A 68 -13.43 -1.33 14.16
C LEU A 68 -13.56 -0.01 14.89
N THR A 69 -14.66 0.17 15.62
CA THR A 69 -14.78 1.23 16.61
C THR A 69 -14.45 0.64 17.97
N CYS A 70 -13.57 1.31 18.70
CA CYS A 70 -13.00 0.86 19.95
C CYS A 70 -13.04 1.98 20.99
N THR A 71 -13.04 1.60 22.27
CA THR A 71 -12.76 2.54 23.36
C THR A 71 -11.33 3.06 23.24
N PRO A 72 -11.05 4.34 23.58
CA PRO A 72 -9.71 4.93 23.46
C PRO A 72 -8.59 4.10 24.11
N ALA A 73 -8.90 3.43 25.23
CA ALA A 73 -7.94 2.59 25.97
C ALA A 73 -7.54 1.33 25.18
N ALA A 74 -8.45 0.76 24.39
CA ALA A 74 -8.23 -0.47 23.64
C ALA A 74 -7.64 -0.21 22.23
N THR A 75 -7.93 0.94 21.61
CA THR A 75 -7.61 1.20 20.19
C THR A 75 -6.14 0.96 19.88
N ARG A 76 -5.22 1.52 20.67
CA ARG A 76 -3.79 1.42 20.37
C ARG A 76 -3.31 -0.03 20.40
N THR A 77 -3.69 -0.79 21.42
CA THR A 77 -3.29 -2.20 21.58
C THR A 77 -3.85 -3.07 20.47
N LEU A 78 -5.13 -2.86 20.12
CA LEU A 78 -5.78 -3.57 19.01
C LEU A 78 -5.12 -3.26 17.67
N ALA A 79 -4.85 -1.98 17.40
CA ALA A 79 -4.24 -1.57 16.13
C ALA A 79 -2.81 -2.11 15.96
N HIS A 80 -2.01 -2.17 17.04
CA HIS A 80 -0.69 -2.83 16.98
C HIS A 80 -0.81 -4.35 16.82
N SER A 81 -1.79 -4.97 17.49
CA SER A 81 -2.04 -6.41 17.34
C SER A 81 -2.42 -6.74 15.90
N LEU A 82 -3.30 -5.94 15.29
CA LEU A 82 -3.67 -6.08 13.88
C LEU A 82 -2.47 -5.85 12.97
N ALA A 83 -1.69 -4.80 13.18
CA ALA A 83 -0.50 -4.52 12.37
C ALA A 83 0.51 -5.68 12.40
N ALA A 84 0.72 -6.33 13.55
CA ALA A 84 1.67 -7.43 13.67
C ALA A 84 1.29 -8.68 12.86
N ARG A 85 0.04 -8.81 12.41
CA ARG A 85 -0.40 -10.01 11.69
C ARG A 85 0.11 -10.02 10.23
N PRO A 86 0.43 -11.20 9.67
CA PRO A 86 0.91 -11.32 8.29
C PRO A 86 -0.20 -11.19 7.24
N ASP A 87 -1.46 -11.38 7.62
CA ASP A 87 -2.65 -11.35 6.76
C ASP A 87 -3.36 -9.99 6.74
N THR A 88 -2.90 -9.02 7.53
CA THR A 88 -3.42 -7.66 7.53
C THR A 88 -2.51 -6.70 6.77
N SER A 89 -3.07 -5.65 6.20
CA SER A 89 -2.36 -4.53 5.59
C SER A 89 -3.13 -3.23 5.82
N TRP A 90 -2.48 -2.10 5.54
CA TRP A 90 -3.10 -0.77 5.62
C TRP A 90 -3.79 -0.46 6.96
N VAL A 91 -3.17 -0.90 8.06
CA VAL A 91 -3.70 -0.68 9.40
C VAL A 91 -3.52 0.79 9.78
N LYS A 92 -4.64 1.49 9.95
CA LYS A 92 -4.74 2.93 10.17
C LYS A 92 -5.59 3.23 11.41
N LEU A 93 -5.17 4.24 12.17
CA LEU A 93 -5.97 4.86 13.21
C LEU A 93 -6.71 6.06 12.62
N THR A 94 -8.03 6.12 12.78
CA THR A 94 -8.89 7.17 12.24
C THR A 94 -9.74 7.84 13.32
N SER A 95 -10.47 8.88 12.94
CA SER A 95 -11.58 9.47 13.73
C SER A 95 -11.22 9.78 15.19
N GLY A 96 -10.16 10.54 15.42
CA GLY A 96 -9.76 10.92 16.79
C GLY A 96 -9.08 9.80 17.60
N GLY A 97 -8.82 8.63 16.99
CA GLY A 97 -8.09 7.53 17.63
C GLY A 97 -9.01 6.52 18.32
N THR A 98 -10.30 6.52 17.97
CA THR A 98 -11.29 5.53 18.42
C THR A 98 -11.65 4.53 17.33
N GLU A 99 -11.14 4.72 16.12
CA GLU A 99 -11.42 3.83 15.00
C GLU A 99 -10.13 3.25 14.40
N ILE A 100 -10.23 2.01 13.96
CA ILE A 100 -9.19 1.28 13.26
C ILE A 100 -9.74 0.85 11.91
N PHE A 101 -9.05 1.22 10.85
CA PHE A 101 -9.25 0.67 9.51
C PHE A 101 -8.12 -0.32 9.20
N ALA A 102 -8.44 -1.45 8.59
CA ALA A 102 -7.46 -2.40 8.08
C ALA A 102 -8.00 -3.11 6.84
N ILE A 103 -7.10 -3.61 5.99
CA ILE A 103 -7.42 -4.59 4.97
C ILE A 103 -6.94 -5.95 5.46
N VAL A 104 -7.82 -6.93 5.41
CA VAL A 104 -7.57 -8.32 5.81
C VAL A 104 -7.63 -9.19 4.57
N HIS A 105 -6.60 -9.98 4.33
CA HIS A 105 -6.56 -10.96 3.25
C HIS A 105 -6.96 -12.34 3.77
N VAL A 106 -7.88 -12.96 3.06
CA VAL A 106 -8.38 -14.30 3.32
C VAL A 106 -8.01 -15.19 2.13
N PRO A 107 -7.25 -16.29 2.30
CA PRO A 107 -7.00 -17.22 1.20
C PRO A 107 -8.27 -18.01 0.81
N ASP A 108 -8.46 -18.31 -0.48
CA ASP A 108 -9.67 -18.98 -1.00
C ASP A 108 -9.76 -20.48 -0.64
N SER A 109 -8.63 -21.13 -0.40
CA SER A 109 -8.60 -22.52 0.06
C SER A 109 -8.29 -22.57 1.56
N PRO A 110 -9.07 -23.31 2.37
CA PRO A 110 -8.64 -23.65 3.72
C PRO A 110 -7.31 -24.39 3.58
N GLY A 111 -6.32 -24.01 4.39
CA GLY A 111 -5.06 -24.76 4.43
C GLY A 111 -5.31 -26.24 4.73
N ASP A 112 -4.31 -27.07 4.50
CA ASP A 112 -4.28 -28.53 4.70
C ASP A 112 -4.45 -28.98 6.19
N LYS A 113 -5.18 -28.20 6.98
CA LYS A 113 -5.69 -28.49 8.31
C LYS A 113 -7.15 -28.09 8.27
N GLY A 114 -8.06 -29.07 8.38
CA GLY A 114 -9.51 -28.95 8.18
C GLY A 114 -10.21 -27.93 9.08
N ASP A 115 -9.98 -26.66 8.82
CA ASP A 115 -10.61 -25.52 9.46
C ASP A 115 -11.32 -24.71 8.38
N THR A 116 -12.38 -25.32 7.84
CA THR A 116 -13.24 -24.78 6.78
C THR A 116 -13.95 -23.48 7.20
N ASP A 117 -13.82 -23.07 8.47
CA ASP A 117 -14.43 -21.89 9.09
C ASP A 117 -13.45 -20.72 9.37
N ALA A 118 -12.14 -20.88 9.12
CA ALA A 118 -11.11 -19.94 9.59
C ALA A 118 -11.31 -18.44 9.22
N PRO A 119 -11.83 -18.07 8.03
CA PRO A 119 -12.01 -16.66 7.69
C PRO A 119 -13.23 -16.00 8.35
N HIS A 120 -14.35 -16.72 8.36
CA HIS A 120 -15.60 -16.27 8.96
C HIS A 120 -15.47 -16.25 10.48
N ALA A 121 -14.78 -17.24 11.07
CA ALA A 121 -14.50 -17.29 12.49
C ALA A 121 -13.65 -16.11 12.97
N MET A 122 -12.76 -15.56 12.15
CA MET A 122 -11.92 -14.43 12.57
C MET A 122 -12.68 -13.10 12.64
N LEU A 123 -13.48 -12.79 11.60
CA LEU A 123 -14.30 -11.57 11.54
C LEU A 123 -15.48 -11.64 12.53
N LEU A 124 -16.01 -12.84 12.80
CA LEU A 124 -17.20 -13.05 13.64
C LEU A 124 -16.90 -13.52 15.08
N HIS A 125 -15.75 -14.13 15.38
CA HIS A 125 -15.46 -14.72 16.70
C HIS A 125 -14.22 -14.15 17.43
N ASP A 126 -13.12 -13.82 16.74
CA ASP A 126 -11.86 -13.43 17.42
C ASP A 126 -11.71 -11.94 17.69
N VAL A 127 -12.20 -11.09 16.79
CA VAL A 127 -12.14 -9.64 16.94
C VAL A 127 -13.14 -9.17 18.02
N PRO A 128 -14.43 -9.56 18.01
CA PRO A 128 -15.41 -9.07 18.98
C PRO A 128 -15.16 -9.51 20.43
N ARG A 129 -14.44 -10.62 20.67
CA ARG A 129 -14.14 -11.12 22.03
C ARG A 129 -13.09 -10.29 22.78
N ARG A 130 -12.47 -9.30 22.13
CA ARG A 130 -11.49 -8.41 22.76
C ARG A 130 -12.19 -7.24 23.44
N ALA A 131 -11.96 -7.10 24.74
CA ALA A 131 -12.52 -6.03 25.55
C ALA A 131 -12.29 -4.64 24.90
N GLY A 132 -13.38 -3.89 24.72
CA GLY A 132 -13.34 -2.50 24.26
C GLY A 132 -13.68 -2.26 22.78
N ILE A 133 -14.06 -3.27 21.99
CA ILE A 133 -14.67 -3.04 20.66
C ILE A 133 -16.16 -2.77 20.82
N THR A 134 -16.64 -1.68 20.24
CA THR A 134 -18.03 -1.23 20.32
C THR A 134 -18.78 -1.39 19.00
N ALA A 135 -18.09 -1.43 17.87
CA ALA A 135 -18.68 -1.71 16.57
C ALA A 135 -17.66 -2.37 15.62
N VAL A 136 -18.17 -3.21 14.71
CA VAL A 136 -17.38 -3.87 13.67
C VAL A 136 -18.15 -3.74 12.36
N SER A 137 -17.49 -3.26 11.31
CA SER A 137 -17.96 -3.37 9.93
C SER A 137 -16.92 -4.06 9.07
N ALA A 138 -17.34 -5.00 8.24
CA ALA A 138 -16.48 -5.72 7.32
C ALA A 138 -17.13 -5.78 5.94
N HIS A 139 -16.39 -5.35 4.93
CA HIS A 139 -16.86 -5.27 3.56
C HIS A 139 -15.83 -5.86 2.61
N CYS A 140 -16.29 -6.81 1.78
CA CYS A 140 -15.47 -7.46 0.78
C CYS A 140 -15.07 -6.43 -0.29
N LEU A 141 -13.79 -6.38 -0.64
CA LEU A 141 -13.26 -5.57 -1.73
C LEU A 141 -13.49 -6.34 -3.03
N LEU A 142 -14.29 -5.75 -3.91
CA LEU A 142 -14.74 -6.38 -5.15
C LEU A 142 -13.88 -6.01 -6.35
N HIS A 143 -13.38 -4.78 -6.38
CA HIS A 143 -12.58 -4.27 -7.50
C HIS A 143 -11.71 -3.09 -7.06
N THR A 144 -10.46 -3.03 -7.53
CA THR A 144 -9.53 -1.91 -7.29
C THR A 144 -9.36 -1.11 -8.58
N TYR A 145 -9.86 0.12 -8.64
CA TYR A 145 -9.69 1.03 -9.78
C TYR A 145 -8.38 1.83 -9.69
N LEU A 146 -7.96 2.15 -8.46
CA LEU A 146 -6.70 2.82 -8.18
C LEU A 146 -6.09 2.19 -6.92
N GLY A 147 -4.82 1.81 -6.99
CA GLY A 147 -4.09 1.13 -5.92
C GLY A 147 -3.10 0.10 -6.49
N GLY A 148 -2.38 -0.60 -5.61
CA GLY A 148 -1.45 -1.66 -6.01
C GLY A 148 -0.12 -1.12 -6.58
N PRO A 149 0.38 -1.61 -7.73
CA PRO A 149 1.67 -1.17 -8.31
C PRO A 149 1.65 0.27 -8.83
N THR A 150 0.50 0.94 -8.80
CA THR A 150 0.35 2.29 -9.32
C THR A 150 0.72 3.30 -8.24
N ALA A 151 1.68 4.17 -8.56
CA ALA A 151 2.06 5.28 -7.71
C ALA A 151 0.89 6.27 -7.51
N TRP A 152 0.74 6.78 -6.30
CA TRP A 152 -0.18 7.90 -6.05
C TRP A 152 0.22 9.12 -6.90
N ARG A 153 -0.69 9.58 -7.77
CA ARG A 153 -0.43 10.63 -8.76
C ARG A 153 -0.01 11.98 -8.15
N GLY A 154 -0.48 12.31 -6.95
CA GLY A 154 -0.04 13.52 -6.25
C GLY A 154 1.47 13.57 -5.93
N ILE A 155 2.18 12.43 -5.96
CA ILE A 155 3.66 12.36 -5.82
C ILE A 155 4.37 12.35 -7.18
N THR A 156 3.69 11.96 -8.27
CA THR A 156 4.31 11.66 -9.57
C THR A 156 4.61 12.88 -10.43
N ARG A 157 4.69 14.09 -9.86
CA ARG A 157 4.94 15.32 -10.65
C ARG A 157 6.43 15.66 -10.84
N ALA A 158 7.33 14.90 -10.21
CA ALA A 158 8.77 15.21 -10.23
C ALA A 158 9.50 14.77 -11.51
N LEU A 159 8.89 13.91 -12.34
CA LEU A 159 9.51 13.41 -13.59
C LEU A 159 8.56 13.66 -14.74
N SER A 160 9.09 14.05 -15.90
CA SER A 160 8.32 14.22 -17.14
C SER A 160 7.80 12.87 -17.66
N PRO A 161 6.75 12.85 -18.51
CA PRO A 161 6.26 11.61 -19.12
C PRO A 161 7.35 10.79 -19.84
N GLU A 162 8.27 11.46 -20.52
CA GLU A 162 9.40 10.81 -21.21
C GLU A 162 10.39 10.17 -20.23
N GLN A 163 10.67 10.86 -19.11
CA GLN A 163 11.50 10.33 -18.04
C GLN A 163 10.85 9.12 -17.37
N GLN A 164 9.53 9.16 -17.18
CA GLN A 164 8.76 8.06 -16.61
C GLN A 164 8.82 6.82 -17.52
N GLU A 165 8.61 7.00 -18.83
CA GLU A 165 8.65 5.89 -19.79
C GLU A 165 10.04 5.22 -19.84
N ARG A 166 11.12 5.99 -19.74
CA ARG A 166 12.49 5.44 -19.65
C ARG A 166 12.76 4.61 -18.39
N LEU A 167 11.97 4.81 -17.33
CA LEU A 167 12.07 4.06 -16.08
C LEU A 167 11.12 2.88 -16.02
N ARG A 168 10.09 2.88 -16.86
CA ARG A 168 9.08 1.82 -16.89
C ARG A 168 9.78 0.48 -17.13
N PRO A 169 9.50 -0.54 -16.29
CA PRO A 169 9.99 -1.89 -16.57
C PRO A 169 9.49 -2.31 -17.96
N PRO A 170 10.33 -2.99 -18.77
CA PRO A 170 9.87 -3.50 -20.05
C PRO A 170 8.63 -4.37 -19.83
N ALA A 171 7.59 -4.14 -20.64
CA ALA A 171 6.41 -4.98 -20.64
C ALA A 171 6.85 -6.42 -20.86
N THR A 172 6.48 -7.31 -19.94
CA THR A 172 6.76 -8.73 -20.14
C THR A 172 5.75 -9.24 -21.16
N ASP A 173 6.23 -9.99 -22.17
CA ASP A 173 5.38 -10.59 -23.19
C ASP A 173 4.37 -11.54 -22.50
N PRO A 174 3.04 -11.32 -22.65
CA PRO A 174 2.02 -12.23 -22.12
C PRO A 174 2.16 -13.67 -22.62
N ALA A 175 2.89 -13.88 -23.74
CA ALA A 175 3.03 -15.15 -24.42
C ALA A 175 4.21 -16.02 -23.96
N ASP A 176 5.12 -15.55 -23.09
CA ASP A 176 6.13 -16.45 -22.49
C ASP A 176 5.42 -17.40 -21.52
N PRO A 177 5.40 -18.73 -21.76
CA PRO A 177 4.67 -19.68 -20.94
C PRO A 177 5.26 -19.70 -19.55
N ALA A 178 4.62 -18.89 -18.73
CA ALA A 178 4.97 -18.62 -17.39
C ALA A 178 4.92 -19.94 -16.60
N ASP A 179 6.06 -20.48 -16.13
CA ASP A 179 6.21 -21.51 -15.09
C ASP A 179 4.99 -21.64 -14.11
N PRO A 180 3.99 -22.48 -14.39
CA PRO A 180 2.66 -22.47 -13.75
C PRO A 180 2.69 -23.01 -12.32
N ARG A 181 3.89 -23.18 -11.75
CA ARG A 181 4.09 -23.79 -10.45
C ARG A 181 3.59 -22.88 -9.32
N PRO A 182 2.77 -23.41 -8.40
CA PRO A 182 2.39 -22.74 -7.16
C PRO A 182 3.60 -22.20 -6.39
N LEU A 183 3.36 -21.20 -5.54
CA LEU A 183 4.39 -20.69 -4.64
C LEU A 183 4.85 -21.79 -3.68
N THR A 184 6.15 -22.04 -3.66
CA THR A 184 6.82 -23.03 -2.80
C THR A 184 7.23 -22.42 -1.46
N GLY A 185 7.67 -23.23 -0.50
CA GLY A 185 8.24 -22.71 0.76
C GLY A 185 9.43 -21.76 0.54
N ALA A 186 10.27 -22.04 -0.45
CA ALA A 186 11.38 -21.16 -0.82
C ALA A 186 10.90 -19.84 -1.45
N ASP A 187 9.79 -19.85 -2.20
CA ASP A 187 9.17 -18.60 -2.65
C ASP A 187 8.70 -17.74 -1.46
N HIS A 188 8.08 -18.36 -0.45
CA HIS A 188 7.67 -17.63 0.76
C HIS A 188 8.86 -17.01 1.49
N ALA A 189 9.98 -17.73 1.61
CA ALA A 189 11.21 -17.18 2.21
C ALA A 189 11.77 -16.00 1.40
N LEU A 190 11.77 -16.08 0.06
CA LEU A 190 12.14 -14.96 -0.81
C LEU A 190 11.23 -13.74 -0.59
N LEU A 191 9.92 -13.98 -0.54
CA LEU A 191 8.92 -12.93 -0.37
C LEU A 191 9.01 -12.28 1.01
N ASP A 192 9.34 -13.04 2.06
CA ASP A 192 9.53 -12.50 3.40
C ASP A 192 10.74 -11.57 3.47
N VAL A 193 11.85 -11.87 2.80
CA VAL A 193 12.98 -10.93 2.68
C VAL A 193 12.53 -9.65 1.96
N LEU A 194 11.86 -9.79 0.80
CA LEU A 194 11.45 -8.65 -0.01
C LEU A 194 10.37 -7.78 0.65
N ARG A 195 9.48 -8.35 1.46
CA ARG A 195 8.51 -7.61 2.28
C ARG A 195 9.17 -6.66 3.28
N HIS A 196 10.39 -6.98 3.71
CA HIS A 196 11.18 -6.13 4.60
C HIS A 196 12.05 -5.14 3.82
N ASP A 197 12.78 -5.64 2.81
CA ASP A 197 13.64 -4.87 1.92
C ASP A 197 13.49 -5.37 0.46
N GLY A 198 12.66 -4.67 -0.32
CA GLY A 198 12.40 -5.00 -1.71
C GLY A 198 13.62 -4.83 -2.63
N ARG A 199 14.66 -4.12 -2.17
CA ARG A 199 15.94 -3.95 -2.89
C ARG A 199 17.04 -4.87 -2.36
N ALA A 200 16.70 -5.87 -1.53
CA ALA A 200 17.65 -6.89 -1.09
C ALA A 200 18.41 -7.51 -2.27
N GLY A 201 19.71 -7.74 -2.04
CA GLY A 201 20.63 -8.28 -3.04
C GLY A 201 20.38 -9.75 -3.31
N TYR A 202 20.81 -10.24 -4.48
CA TYR A 202 20.62 -11.66 -4.83
C TYR A 202 21.36 -12.62 -3.89
N THR A 203 22.44 -12.17 -3.25
CA THR A 203 23.13 -12.91 -2.19
C THR A 203 22.21 -13.17 -0.99
N ASP A 204 21.50 -12.15 -0.51
CA ASP A 204 20.60 -12.28 0.64
C ASP A 204 19.39 -13.18 0.31
N LEU A 205 18.86 -13.03 -0.90
CA LEU A 205 17.76 -13.87 -1.39
C LEU A 205 18.19 -15.33 -1.52
N ALA A 206 19.39 -15.59 -2.05
CA ALA A 206 19.96 -16.93 -2.14
C ALA A 206 20.12 -17.57 -0.75
N ALA A 207 20.66 -16.83 0.22
CA ALA A 207 20.85 -17.30 1.58
C ALA A 207 19.53 -17.66 2.27
N ALA A 208 18.47 -16.85 2.10
CA ALA A 208 17.17 -17.10 2.70
C ALA A 208 16.41 -18.29 2.08
N THR A 209 16.65 -18.58 0.79
CA THR A 209 15.91 -19.59 0.03
C THR A 209 16.63 -20.93 -0.09
N GLY A 210 17.95 -20.95 0.10
CA GLY A 210 18.82 -22.07 -0.24
C GLY A 210 19.10 -22.19 -1.74
N TRP A 211 18.69 -21.22 -2.56
CA TRP A 211 18.96 -21.21 -4.00
C TRP A 211 20.32 -20.63 -4.35
N SER A 212 20.77 -20.86 -5.58
CA SER A 212 21.85 -20.04 -6.16
C SER A 212 21.33 -18.62 -6.46
N GLN A 213 22.24 -17.64 -6.51
CA GLN A 213 21.88 -16.25 -6.86
C GLN A 213 21.22 -16.16 -8.25
N ALA A 214 21.67 -16.97 -9.22
CA ALA A 214 21.10 -17.02 -10.56
C ALA A 214 19.65 -17.56 -10.53
N THR A 215 19.38 -18.59 -9.73
CA THR A 215 18.04 -19.15 -9.55
C THR A 215 17.11 -18.14 -8.85
N ALA A 216 17.57 -17.48 -7.79
CA ALA A 216 16.80 -16.44 -7.10
C ALA A 216 16.50 -15.24 -8.02
N ALA A 217 17.46 -14.81 -8.83
CA ALA A 217 17.28 -13.75 -9.81
C ALA A 217 16.24 -14.11 -10.88
N ARG A 218 16.32 -15.32 -11.43
CA ARG A 218 15.37 -15.82 -12.44
C ARG A 218 13.97 -15.95 -11.86
N ARG A 219 13.83 -16.48 -10.64
CA ARG A 219 12.51 -16.62 -9.98
C ARG A 219 11.90 -15.27 -9.67
N LEU A 220 12.68 -14.32 -9.15
CA LEU A 220 12.22 -12.95 -8.92
C LEU A 220 11.75 -12.29 -10.22
N ALA A 221 12.52 -12.38 -11.30
CA ALA A 221 12.12 -11.85 -12.59
C ALA A 221 10.81 -12.47 -13.08
N GLY A 222 10.65 -13.79 -12.95
CA GLY A 222 9.41 -14.49 -13.30
C GLY A 222 8.19 -14.09 -12.46
N LEU A 223 8.35 -13.85 -11.15
CA LEU A 223 7.27 -13.37 -10.29
C LEU A 223 6.86 -11.94 -10.62
N ARG A 224 7.82 -11.08 -10.98
CA ARG A 224 7.54 -9.70 -11.45
C ARG A 224 6.85 -9.68 -12.80
N ALA A 225 7.32 -10.51 -13.72
CA ALA A 225 6.80 -10.64 -15.07
C ALA A 225 5.30 -11.01 -15.11
N ARG A 226 4.86 -11.85 -14.17
CA ARG A 226 3.44 -12.23 -14.03
C ARG A 226 2.55 -11.19 -13.35
N GLY A 227 3.14 -10.12 -12.81
CA GLY A 227 2.43 -9.24 -11.87
C GLY A 227 2.26 -9.83 -10.47
N THR A 228 2.52 -11.12 -10.22
CA THR A 228 2.40 -11.77 -8.89
C THR A 228 3.18 -11.06 -7.79
N LEU A 229 4.29 -10.39 -8.15
CA LEU A 229 5.08 -9.57 -7.24
C LEU A 229 5.37 -8.22 -7.86
N PHE A 230 4.95 -7.15 -7.21
CA PHE A 230 5.37 -5.79 -7.54
C PHE A 230 6.15 -5.17 -6.38
N PHE A 231 6.71 -3.98 -6.62
CA PHE A 231 7.44 -3.23 -5.60
C PHE A 231 6.73 -1.93 -5.33
N ASP A 232 6.43 -1.68 -4.06
CA ASP A 232 5.84 -0.44 -3.58
C ASP A 232 6.91 0.37 -2.81
N VAL A 233 6.70 1.69 -2.73
CA VAL A 233 7.57 2.61 -1.99
C VAL A 233 6.81 3.15 -0.79
N GLU A 234 7.19 2.68 0.39
CA GLU A 234 6.67 3.21 1.64
C GLU A 234 7.47 4.45 2.05
N VAL A 235 6.80 5.60 2.04
CA VAL A 235 7.32 6.87 2.56
C VAL A 235 6.19 7.65 3.23
N ASP A 236 6.51 8.53 4.18
CA ASP A 236 5.52 9.39 4.80
C ASP A 236 4.97 10.39 3.76
N SER A 237 3.65 10.38 3.55
CA SER A 237 3.02 11.27 2.55
C SER A 237 3.14 12.73 2.95
N ALA A 238 3.27 13.04 4.25
CA ALA A 238 3.43 14.41 4.73
C ALA A 238 4.74 15.02 4.22
N LEU A 239 5.77 14.21 3.96
CA LEU A 239 7.03 14.68 3.35
C LEU A 239 6.86 15.08 1.88
N LEU A 240 5.78 14.63 1.25
CA LEU A 240 5.52 14.79 -0.18
C LEU A 240 4.41 15.80 -0.48
N GLY A 241 3.71 16.31 0.54
CA GLY A 241 2.64 17.31 0.40
C GLY A 241 1.35 16.85 1.07
N GLY A 242 1.01 15.56 1.01
CA GLY A 242 -0.21 15.00 1.58
C GLY A 242 -0.21 14.94 3.11
N THR A 243 -0.36 16.10 3.77
CA THR A 243 -0.40 16.22 5.24
C THR A 243 -1.77 15.85 5.82
N THR A 244 -2.83 15.95 5.01
CA THR A 244 -4.20 15.58 5.39
C THR A 244 -4.60 14.31 4.65
N GLN A 245 -4.66 13.21 5.40
CA GLN A 245 -5.07 11.91 4.89
C GLN A 245 -6.50 11.59 5.36
N THR A 246 -7.36 11.15 4.45
CA THR A 246 -8.77 10.85 4.78
C THR A 246 -9.25 9.62 4.03
N LEU A 247 -9.85 8.67 4.76
CA LEU A 247 -10.66 7.61 4.14
C LEU A 247 -12.05 8.16 3.85
N ILE A 248 -12.57 7.86 2.66
CA ILE A 248 -13.86 8.33 2.18
C ILE A 248 -14.67 7.10 1.76
N TRP A 249 -15.80 6.87 2.41
CA TRP A 249 -16.77 5.86 1.98
C TRP A 249 -17.91 6.56 1.27
N MET A 250 -18.30 6.04 0.13
CA MET A 250 -19.34 6.62 -0.72
C MET A 250 -20.42 5.58 -1.00
N SER A 251 -21.67 6.02 -0.97
CA SER A 251 -22.78 5.27 -1.54
C SER A 251 -23.04 5.83 -2.94
N VAL A 252 -22.70 5.05 -3.96
CA VAL A 252 -22.88 5.40 -5.37
C VAL A 252 -24.06 4.61 -5.93
N ALA A 253 -24.86 5.25 -6.78
CA ALA A 253 -25.91 4.54 -7.52
C ALA A 253 -25.29 3.34 -8.28
N PRO A 254 -25.80 2.10 -8.13
CA PRO A 254 -25.14 0.91 -8.68
C PRO A 254 -24.82 0.99 -10.17
N GLY A 255 -25.75 1.50 -11.00
CA GLY A 255 -25.53 1.68 -12.44
C GLY A 255 -24.55 2.79 -12.83
N ARG A 256 -23.96 3.49 -11.86
CA ARG A 256 -22.97 4.57 -12.04
C ARG A 256 -21.64 4.28 -11.33
N LEU A 257 -21.54 3.13 -10.66
CA LEU A 257 -20.38 2.82 -9.81
C LEU A 257 -19.08 2.83 -10.61
N ASP A 258 -19.03 2.11 -11.73
CA ASP A 258 -17.83 2.01 -12.58
C ASP A 258 -17.44 3.36 -13.18
N ASP A 259 -18.40 4.14 -13.68
CA ASP A 259 -18.16 5.47 -14.25
C ASP A 259 -17.54 6.41 -13.20
N VAL A 260 -18.17 6.49 -12.02
CA VAL A 260 -17.70 7.35 -10.92
C VAL A 260 -16.33 6.90 -10.44
N ALA A 261 -16.16 5.60 -10.19
CA ALA A 261 -14.91 5.06 -9.67
C ALA A 261 -13.74 5.25 -10.64
N THR A 262 -13.97 5.02 -11.94
CA THR A 262 -12.96 5.25 -12.99
C THR A 262 -12.61 6.72 -13.12
N THR A 263 -13.61 7.61 -13.02
CA THR A 263 -13.39 9.07 -13.07
C THR A 263 -12.50 9.53 -11.92
N ILE A 264 -12.88 9.19 -10.68
CA ILE A 264 -12.12 9.64 -9.50
C ILE A 264 -10.76 8.95 -9.37
N ALA A 265 -10.59 7.75 -9.93
CA ALA A 265 -9.27 7.10 -10.03
C ALA A 265 -8.25 7.91 -10.85
N GLY A 266 -8.71 8.88 -11.66
CA GLY A 266 -7.87 9.84 -12.35
C GLY A 266 -7.47 11.06 -11.51
N HIS A 267 -8.08 11.28 -10.35
CA HIS A 267 -7.84 12.48 -9.54
C HIS A 267 -6.49 12.39 -8.80
N ASP A 268 -5.77 13.51 -8.75
CA ASP A 268 -4.45 13.57 -8.11
C ASP A 268 -4.52 13.50 -6.59
N GLU A 269 -5.67 13.81 -6.00
CA GLU A 269 -5.91 13.72 -4.57
C GLU A 269 -6.08 12.27 -4.08
N LEU A 270 -6.44 11.32 -4.95
CA LEU A 270 -6.74 9.96 -4.54
C LEU A 270 -5.52 9.05 -4.69
N ALA A 271 -5.25 8.27 -3.65
CA ALA A 271 -4.19 7.24 -3.65
C ALA A 271 -4.75 5.83 -3.84
N VAL A 272 -6.01 5.62 -3.45
CA VAL A 272 -6.71 4.33 -3.57
C VAL A 272 -8.17 4.60 -3.90
N VAL A 273 -8.75 3.78 -4.79
CA VAL A 273 -10.17 3.73 -5.13
C VAL A 273 -10.55 2.26 -5.33
N ALA A 274 -11.50 1.77 -4.55
CA ALA A 274 -11.94 0.37 -4.61
C ALA A 274 -13.44 0.22 -4.35
N ALA A 275 -14.11 -0.61 -5.14
CA ALA A 275 -15.49 -1.01 -4.89
C ALA A 275 -15.55 -2.04 -3.76
N THR A 276 -16.55 -1.90 -2.90
CA THR A 276 -16.76 -2.78 -1.75
C THR A 276 -18.20 -3.25 -1.63
N THR A 277 -18.45 -4.34 -0.90
CA THR A 277 -19.81 -4.68 -0.43
C THR A 277 -20.26 -3.73 0.68
N GLY A 278 -21.53 -3.82 1.11
CA GLY A 278 -22.04 -3.06 2.25
C GLY A 278 -22.86 -1.81 1.86
N PRO A 279 -23.16 -0.94 2.85
CA PRO A 279 -24.01 0.24 2.64
C PRO A 279 -23.32 1.34 1.82
N THR A 280 -21.99 1.37 1.86
CA THR A 280 -21.13 2.16 0.98
C THR A 280 -20.42 1.20 0.05
N ASN A 281 -20.58 1.41 -1.26
CA ASN A 281 -20.09 0.50 -2.29
C ASN A 281 -18.81 1.01 -2.97
N LEU A 282 -18.26 2.13 -2.51
CA LEU A 282 -17.00 2.68 -3.00
C LEU A 282 -16.18 3.26 -1.83
N LEU A 283 -14.94 2.81 -1.69
CA LEU A 283 -13.95 3.30 -0.75
C LEU A 283 -12.87 4.07 -1.51
N ALA A 284 -12.49 5.24 -1.01
CA ALA A 284 -11.33 5.98 -1.48
C ALA A 284 -10.43 6.42 -0.33
N GLN A 285 -9.14 6.65 -0.63
CA GLN A 285 -8.23 7.36 0.26
C GLN A 285 -7.75 8.64 -0.41
N ALA A 286 -8.11 9.77 0.16
CA ALA A 286 -7.62 11.09 -0.24
C ALA A 286 -6.37 11.48 0.54
N LEU A 287 -5.42 12.11 -0.15
CA LEU A 287 -4.20 12.71 0.37
C LEU A 287 -4.13 14.15 -0.14
N CYS A 288 -4.41 15.11 0.74
CA CYS A 288 -4.49 16.53 0.42
C CYS A 288 -3.43 17.33 1.20
N ASP A 289 -3.07 18.50 0.67
CA ASP A 289 -2.06 19.37 1.28
C ASP A 289 -2.48 19.95 2.63
N GLY A 290 -3.79 20.09 2.85
CA GLY A 290 -4.37 20.54 4.10
C GLY A 290 -5.89 20.34 4.17
N PRO A 291 -6.53 20.67 5.31
CA PRO A 291 -7.98 20.55 5.48
C PRO A 291 -8.79 21.40 4.50
N ALA A 292 -8.27 22.56 4.09
CA ALA A 292 -8.92 23.43 3.12
C ALA A 292 -8.97 22.79 1.71
N ASP A 293 -7.88 22.13 1.29
CA ASP A 293 -7.85 21.39 0.03
C ASP A 293 -8.73 20.15 0.07
N LEU A 294 -8.77 19.45 1.20
CA LEU A 294 -9.74 18.35 1.39
C LEU A 294 -11.17 18.87 1.26
N HIS A 295 -11.53 19.97 1.92
CA HIS A 295 -12.86 20.57 1.79
C HIS A 295 -13.18 20.94 0.34
N ARG A 296 -12.25 21.59 -0.37
CA ARG A 296 -12.40 21.92 -1.80
C ARG A 296 -12.64 20.65 -2.63
N TYR A 297 -11.83 19.61 -2.41
CA TYR A 297 -11.95 18.35 -3.12
C TYR A 297 -13.30 17.67 -2.89
N LEU A 298 -13.73 17.57 -1.62
CA LEU A 298 -15.02 16.97 -1.25
C LEU A 298 -16.21 17.73 -1.86
N THR A 299 -16.17 19.06 -1.86
CA THR A 299 -17.32 19.90 -2.26
C THR A 299 -17.37 20.20 -3.75
N ARG A 300 -16.23 20.32 -4.43
CA ARG A 300 -16.16 20.74 -5.84
C ARG A 300 -15.87 19.60 -6.80
N GLU A 301 -14.96 18.69 -6.44
CA GLU A 301 -14.59 17.58 -7.32
C GLU A 301 -15.55 16.40 -7.10
N LEU A 302 -15.61 15.86 -5.88
CA LEU A 302 -16.54 14.76 -5.57
C LEU A 302 -18.00 15.22 -5.58
N GLY A 303 -18.29 16.40 -5.02
CA GLY A 303 -19.64 16.96 -4.94
C GLY A 303 -20.27 17.28 -6.31
N ALA A 304 -19.47 17.40 -7.37
CA ALA A 304 -19.96 17.63 -8.73
C ALA A 304 -20.29 16.34 -9.49
N LEU A 305 -19.98 15.16 -8.95
CA LEU A 305 -20.19 13.89 -9.64
C LEU A 305 -21.61 13.37 -9.45
N ASP A 306 -22.34 13.27 -10.56
CA ASP A 306 -23.64 12.63 -10.61
C ASP A 306 -23.54 11.13 -10.28
N GLY A 307 -24.20 10.73 -9.19
CA GLY A 307 -24.32 9.33 -8.78
C GLY A 307 -23.84 9.06 -7.35
N ILE A 308 -23.04 9.95 -6.76
CA ILE A 308 -22.67 9.87 -5.34
C ILE A 308 -23.87 10.37 -4.51
N ARG A 309 -24.45 9.50 -3.69
CA ARG A 309 -25.62 9.80 -2.85
C ARG A 309 -25.22 10.30 -1.48
N THR A 310 -24.22 9.67 -0.89
CA THR A 310 -23.70 10.01 0.44
C THR A 310 -22.20 9.80 0.46
N LEU A 311 -21.53 10.59 1.32
CA LEU A 311 -20.11 10.46 1.62
C LEU A 311 -19.92 10.47 3.13
N GLU A 312 -19.03 9.61 3.61
CA GLU A 312 -18.55 9.58 4.99
C GLU A 312 -17.03 9.72 4.97
N THR A 313 -16.48 10.61 5.78
CA THR A 313 -15.04 10.88 5.85
C THR A 313 -14.46 10.55 7.22
N ALA A 314 -13.37 9.77 7.26
CA ALA A 314 -12.61 9.53 8.47
C ALA A 314 -11.15 9.98 8.28
N PRO A 315 -10.73 11.09 8.89
CA PRO A 315 -9.33 11.52 8.88
C PRO A 315 -8.42 10.44 9.49
N VAL A 316 -7.30 10.16 8.83
CA VAL A 316 -6.28 9.22 9.29
C VAL A 316 -5.30 9.97 10.19
N LEU A 317 -5.24 9.57 11.45
CA LEU A 317 -4.28 10.12 12.41
C LEU A 317 -2.90 9.48 12.29
N ARG A 318 -2.87 8.18 12.00
CA ARG A 318 -1.63 7.42 11.91
C ARG A 318 -1.82 6.17 11.07
N THR A 319 -0.88 5.92 10.15
CA THR A 319 -0.75 4.62 9.48
C THR A 319 0.29 3.78 10.24
N LEU A 320 -0.13 2.66 10.83
CA LEU A 320 0.74 1.74 11.57
C LEU A 320 1.39 0.69 10.67
N LYS A 321 0.69 0.28 9.62
CA LYS A 321 1.18 -0.67 8.61
C LYS A 321 0.63 -0.30 7.24
N ARG A 322 1.45 -0.45 6.19
CA ARG A 322 1.06 -0.29 4.78
C ARG A 322 0.98 -1.67 4.13
N ALA A 323 1.51 -1.86 2.92
CA ALA A 323 1.53 -3.14 2.23
C ALA A 323 2.63 -4.10 2.75
N GLY A 324 3.77 -3.56 3.17
CA GLY A 324 4.90 -4.34 3.69
C GLY A 324 4.78 -4.73 5.17
N ALA A 325 5.87 -5.29 5.70
CA ALA A 325 5.97 -5.60 7.14
C ALA A 325 5.88 -4.34 8.00
N VAL A 326 5.43 -4.50 9.25
CA VAL A 326 5.32 -3.40 10.23
C VAL A 326 6.64 -2.65 10.28
N ARG A 327 6.55 -1.32 10.17
CA ARG A 327 7.73 -0.46 10.34
C ARG A 327 8.22 -0.61 11.78
N ALA A 328 9.46 -1.01 11.97
CA ALA A 328 10.12 -0.84 13.27
C ALA A 328 10.05 0.65 13.63
N SER A 329 9.45 0.99 14.77
CA SER A 329 9.34 2.39 15.20
C SER A 329 10.73 3.03 15.15
N PRO A 330 10.91 4.17 14.47
CA PRO A 330 12.15 4.91 14.61
C PRO A 330 12.36 5.22 16.10
N PRO A 331 13.60 5.18 16.61
CA PRO A 331 13.86 5.57 18.00
C PRO A 331 13.24 6.95 18.23
N ALA A 332 12.52 7.10 19.35
CA ALA A 332 11.87 8.35 19.69
C ALA A 332 12.90 9.48 19.52
N ARG A 333 12.61 10.44 18.64
CA ARG A 333 13.36 11.69 18.61
C ARG A 333 13.21 12.25 20.03
N THR A 334 14.30 12.19 20.80
CA THR A 334 14.40 12.90 22.06
C THR A 334 14.04 14.34 21.74
N ALA A 335 12.86 14.76 22.17
CA ALA A 335 12.52 16.17 22.18
C ALA A 335 13.63 16.84 23.00
N GLY A 336 14.47 17.61 22.32
CA GLY A 336 15.50 18.38 22.97
C GLY A 336 14.83 19.23 24.04
N ARG A 337 15.13 18.93 25.31
CA ARG A 337 15.02 19.91 26.37
C ARG A 337 16.02 21.01 26.06
N GLY A 338 15.58 22.01 25.32
CA GLY A 338 16.03 23.38 25.51
C GLY A 338 14.84 24.19 26.01
N ALA A 339 15.01 25.22 26.82
CA ALA A 339 16.11 25.71 27.62
C ALA A 339 15.46 26.67 28.64
#